data_AF-A0A1E7XHQ7-F1
#
_entry.id   AF-A0A1E7XHQ7-F1
#
_cell.length_a   1.000
_cell.length_b   1.000
_cell.length_c   1.000
_cell.angle_alpha   90.00
_cell.angle_beta   90.00
_cell.angle_gamma   90.00
#
_symmetry.space_group_name_H-M   'P 1'
#
loop_
_entity.id
_entity.type
_entity.pdbx_description
1 polymer ?
#
loop_
_entity_poly.entity_id
_entity_poly.type
_entity_poly.pdbx_seq_one_letter_code
_entity_poly.pdbx_strand_id
1 'polypeptide(L)' 'MDTYEANIANIKRMAEFRMSHNKLVRVILEADEDTPVNDLDWVGYITGIHDTYLTFTNLYYESWDLNFSVINGFEIVVH' A
#
# COMPACT_ATOMS: atom_id res chain seq x y z
N MET A 1 -18.24 11.10 12.62
CA MET A 1 -17.44 9.88 12.58
C MET A 1 -16.38 10.13 11.53
N ASP A 2 -15.12 10.20 11.95
CA ASP A 2 -14.01 10.76 11.17
C ASP A 2 -13.82 10.03 9.83
N THR A 3 -13.90 10.78 8.73
CA THR A 3 -13.67 10.27 7.38
C THR A 3 -12.28 9.64 7.23
N TYR A 4 -11.34 10.05 8.07
CA TYR A 4 -9.99 9.52 8.15
C TYR A 4 -9.92 8.08 8.67
N GLU A 5 -10.59 7.76 9.78
CA GLU A 5 -10.62 6.39 10.34
C GLU A 5 -11.32 5.42 9.39
N ALA A 6 -12.39 5.89 8.73
CA ALA A 6 -13.09 5.11 7.71
C ALA A 6 -12.19 4.81 6.49
N ASN A 7 -11.34 5.75 6.11
CA ASN A 7 -10.38 5.57 5.02
C ASN A 7 -9.32 4.51 5.36
N ILE A 8 -8.71 4.62 6.55
CA ILE A 8 -7.74 3.64 7.05
C ILE A 8 -8.35 2.23 7.09
N ALA A 9 -9.57 2.09 7.63
CA ALA A 9 -10.26 0.81 7.67
C ALA A 9 -10.49 0.22 6.28
N ASN A 10 -10.83 1.06 5.28
CA ASN A 10 -11.00 0.61 3.91
C ASN A 10 -9.67 0.19 3.26
N ILE A 11 -8.58 0.94 3.48
CA ILE A 11 -7.24 0.58 2.99
C ILE A 11 -6.81 -0.76 3.57
N LYS A 12 -6.98 -0.96 4.89
CA LYS A 12 -6.64 -2.23 5.55
C LYS A 12 -7.42 -3.40 4.95
N ARG A 13 -8.73 -3.24 4.75
CA ARG A 13 -9.58 -4.25 4.09
C ARG A 13 -9.11 -4.57 2.67
N MET A 14 -8.71 -3.55 1.90
CA MET A 14 -8.16 -3.76 0.56
C MET A 14 -6.82 -4.50 0.61
N ALA A 15 -5.92 -4.11 1.52
CA ALA A 15 -4.63 -4.74 1.72
C ALA A 15 -4.77 -6.24 2.05
N GLU A 16 -5.66 -6.57 3.00
CA GLU A 16 -5.96 -7.96 3.39
C GLU A 16 -6.47 -8.78 2.20
N PHE A 17 -7.37 -8.20 1.41
CA PHE A 17 -7.87 -8.85 0.21
C PHE A 17 -6.76 -9.09 -0.83
N ARG A 18 -5.86 -8.13 -1.06
CA ARG A 18 -4.78 -8.29 -2.05
C ARG A 18 -3.70 -9.27 -1.58
N MET A 19 -3.33 -9.23 -0.31
CA MET A 19 -2.38 -10.15 0.32
C MET A 19 -2.89 -11.60 0.28
N SER A 20 -4.15 -11.84 0.67
CA SER A 20 -4.74 -13.19 0.67
C SER A 20 -4.83 -13.84 -0.72
N HIS A 21 -4.79 -13.04 -1.79
CA HIS A 21 -4.82 -13.51 -3.17
C HIS A 21 -3.46 -13.39 -3.89
N ASN A 22 -2.39 -13.11 -3.15
CA ASN A 22 -1.03 -12.90 -3.66
C ASN A 22 -0.99 -12.01 -4.91
N LYS A 23 -1.70 -10.86 -4.86
CA LYS A 23 -1.81 -9.95 -5.99
C LYS A 23 -0.61 -9.01 -6.05
N LEU A 24 -0.04 -8.89 -7.24
CA LEU A 24 0.87 -7.80 -7.55
C LEU A 24 0.07 -6.48 -7.57
N VAL A 25 0.50 -5.52 -6.76
CA VAL A 25 -0.18 -4.23 -6.62
C VAL A 25 0.80 -3.10 -6.84
N ARG A 26 0.27 -1.96 -7.32
CA ARG A 26 0.93 -0.66 -7.18
C ARG A 26 0.35 0.05 -5.97
N VAL A 27 1.19 0.46 -5.03
CA VAL A 27 0.77 1.28 -3.88
C VAL A 27 0.66 2.73 -4.34
N ILE A 28 -0.48 3.36 -4.09
CA ILE A 28 -0.69 4.79 -4.35
C ILE A 28 -0.51 5.50 -3.02
N LEU A 29 0.54 6.30 -2.92
CA LEU A 29 0.80 7.13 -1.73
C LEU A 29 0.11 8.49 -1.88
N GLU A 30 -0.21 9.13 -0.75
CA GLU A 30 -0.47 10.58 -0.77
C GLU A 30 0.79 11.29 -1.26
N ALA A 31 0.66 12.06 -2.35
CA ALA A 31 1.79 12.77 -2.91
C ALA A 31 2.22 13.87 -1.94
N ASP A 32 3.39 13.72 -1.34
CA ASP A 32 4.11 14.86 -0.77
C ASP A 32 4.85 15.54 -1.93
N GLU A 33 4.71 16.86 -2.09
CA GLU A 33 5.15 17.63 -3.27
C GLU A 33 6.65 17.47 -3.60
N ASP A 34 7.44 16.94 -2.66
CA ASP A 34 8.90 16.81 -2.72
C ASP A 34 9.43 15.38 -2.92
N THR A 35 8.58 14.34 -3.02
CA THR A 35 9.09 12.97 -3.21
C THR A 35 9.06 12.58 -4.68
N PRO A 36 10.22 12.49 -5.39
CA PRO A 36 10.26 11.85 -6.70
C PRO A 36 10.01 10.35 -6.51
N VAL A 37 8.73 9.98 -6.56
CA VAL A 37 8.27 8.61 -6.50
C VAL A 37 8.62 7.96 -7.84
N ASN A 38 9.67 7.15 -7.89
CA ASN A 38 9.88 6.27 -9.03
C ASN A 38 8.74 5.24 -9.03
N ASP A 39 7.85 5.34 -10.02
CA ASP A 39 6.62 4.53 -10.12
C ASP A 39 6.83 3.01 -9.99
N LEU A 40 8.04 2.51 -10.27
CA LEU A 40 8.41 1.09 -10.15
C LEU A 40 8.68 0.64 -8.72
N ASP A 41 9.15 1.54 -7.84
CA ASP A 41 9.52 1.18 -6.47
C ASP A 41 8.28 0.80 -5.63
N TRP A 42 7.10 1.22 -6.07
CA TRP A 42 5.82 0.94 -5.41
C TRP A 42 5.01 -0.16 -6.08
N VAL A 43 5.62 -0.94 -6.97
CA VAL A 43 5.03 -2.15 -7.55
C VAL A 43 5.59 -3.39 -6.86
N GLY A 44 4.72 -4.21 -6.29
CA GLY A 44 5.14 -5.32 -5.42
C GLY A 44 3.99 -6.02 -4.71
N TYR A 45 4.32 -6.64 -3.58
CA TYR A 45 3.41 -7.43 -2.77
C TYR A 45 3.26 -6.85 -1.37
N ILE A 46 2.06 -6.95 -0.82
CA ILE A 46 1.82 -6.70 0.60
C ILE A 46 2.22 -7.99 1.34
N THR A 47 3.20 -7.90 2.23
CA THR A 47 3.81 -9.04 2.91
C THR A 47 3.49 -9.07 4.41
N GLY A 48 2.97 -7.97 4.97
CA GLY A 48 2.52 -7.89 6.35
C GLY A 48 1.46 -6.82 6.55
N ILE A 49 0.56 -7.01 7.52
CA ILE A 49 -0.49 -6.06 7.89
C ILE A 49 -0.52 -5.98 9.42
N HIS A 50 -0.34 -4.78 9.95
CA HIS A 50 -0.29 -4.50 11.38
C HIS A 50 -1.42 -3.53 11.79
N ASP A 51 -1.40 -3.05 13.02
CA ASP A 51 -2.44 -2.15 13.53
C ASP A 51 -2.35 -0.76 12.90
N THR A 52 -1.15 -0.24 12.69
CA THR A 52 -0.90 1.14 12.23
C THR A 52 -0.22 1.24 10.86
N TYR A 53 0.32 0.14 10.34
CA TYR A 53 1.05 0.10 9.07
C TYR A 53 0.89 -1.24 8.37
N LEU A 54 1.33 -1.30 7.11
CA LEU A 54 1.55 -2.53 6.36
C LEU A 54 3.01 -2.65 5.95
N THR A 55 3.49 -3.87 5.72
CA THR A 55 4.79 -4.12 5.12
C THR A 55 4.60 -4.46 3.64
N PHE A 56 5.32 -3.75 2.79
CA PHE A 56 5.27 -3.87 1.34
C PHE A 56 6.67 -4.22 0.82
N THR A 57 6.75 -5.17 -0.11
CA THR A 57 8.00 -5.60 -0.73
C THR A 57 7.92 -5.42 -2.25
N ASN A 58 8.82 -4.61 -2.83
CA ASN A 58 8.85 -4.40 -4.29
C ASN A 58 9.43 -5.59 -5.06
N LEU A 59 9.47 -5.44 -6.39
CA LEU A 59 10.10 -6.38 -7.30
C LEU A 59 11.65 -6.49 -7.17
N TYR A 60 12.29 -5.56 -6.46
CA TYR A 60 13.72 -5.59 -6.13
C TYR A 60 14.01 -6.24 -4.77
N TYR A 61 12.99 -6.82 -4.11
CA TYR A 61 13.07 -7.43 -2.77
C TYR A 61 13.40 -6.45 -1.64
N GLU A 62 13.22 -5.16 -1.87
CA GLU A 62 13.29 -4.13 -0.84
C GLU A 62 11.94 -4.04 -0.14
N SER A 63 11.97 -3.89 1.19
CA SER A 63 10.77 -3.85 2.02
C SER A 63 10.65 -2.52 2.73
N TRP A 64 9.41 -2.01 2.80
CA TRP A 64 9.07 -0.79 3.51
C TRP A 64 7.85 -0.99 4.40
N ASP A 65 7.90 -0.35 5.56
CA ASP A 65 6.76 -0.21 6.44
C ASP A 65 6.03 1.10 6.10
N LEU A 66 4.79 0.96 5.62
CA LEU A 66 3.97 2.07 5.16
C LEU A 66 2.81 2.28 6.11
N ASN A 67 2.77 3.47 6.73
CA ASN A 67 1.65 3.84 7.58
C ASN A 67 0.37 3.93 6.73
N PHE A 68 -0.76 3.47 7.26
CA PHE A 68 -2.04 3.60 6.56
C PHE A 68 -2.41 5.06 6.28
N SER A 69 -1.90 6.01 7.07
CA SER A 69 -2.14 7.43 6.89
C SER A 69 -1.59 8.00 5.59
N VAL A 70 -0.53 7.40 5.02
CA VAL A 70 0.14 7.90 3.81
C VAL A 70 -0.26 7.15 2.55
N ILE A 71 -1.14 6.15 2.67
CA ILE A 71 -1.63 5.35 1.54
C ILE A 71 -2.96 5.93 1.08
N ASN A 72 -3.07 6.24 -0.20
CA ASN A 72 -4.31 6.66 -0.83
C ASN A 72 -5.07 5.47 -1.47
N GLY A 73 -4.35 4.38 -1.82
CA GLY A 73 -4.99 3.16 -2.33
C GLY A 73 -4.04 2.16 -2.97
N PHE A 74 -4.62 1.19 -3.68
CA PHE A 74 -3.89 0.15 -4.42
C PHE A 74 -4.48 -0.10 -5.81
N GLU A 75 -3.64 -0.08 -6.84
CA GLU A 75 -4.00 -0.51 -8.18
C GLU A 75 -3.60 -1.98 -8.39
N ILE A 76 -4.43 -2.76 -9.09
CA ILE A 76 -4.05 -4.13 -9.49
C ILE A 76 -3.17 -4.01 -10.73
N VAL A 77 -1.98 -4.60 -10.68
CA VAL A 77 -1.15 -4.78 -11.87
C VAL A 77 -1.57 -6.10 -12.52
N VAL A 78 -2.38 -6.01 -13.57
CA VAL A 78 -2.80 -7.17 -14.38
C VAL A 78 -1.91 -7.19 -15.63
N HIS A 79 -1.31 -8.36 -15.92
CA HIS A 79 -0.70 -8.63 -17.22
C HIS A 79 -1.78 -8.93 -18.27
#